data_AF-A0A957J7U3-F1
#
_entry.id   AF-A0A957J7U3-F1
#
_cell.length_a   1.000
_cell.length_b   1.000
_cell.length_c   1.000
_cell.angle_alpha   90.00
_cell.angle_beta   90.00
_cell.angle_gamma   90.00
#
_symmetry.space_group_name_H-M   'P 1'
#
loop_
_entity.id
_entity.type
_entity.pdbx_description
1 polymer ?
#
loop_
_entity_poly.entity_id
_entity_poly.type
_entity_poly.pdbx_seq_one_letter_code
_entity_poly.pdbx_strand_id
1 'polypeptide(L)'
;MSDTFTGFSEESFQFLAELVENNDKTWFAENKARYERVLLAPAVAFVTAVGNHLRPIAPHIITDTRTNGSGSLMRIHRDTRFSADKSPYKTNIAGMWWEGPGKKTMRPAFGFQLNTAGLALMAGMFQFDKKQLQAYREAVADDTLGKALEEAITAV
;
A
#
# COMPACT_ATOMS: atom_id res chain seq x y z
N MET A 1 -14.30 -15.96 12.20
CA MET A 1 -14.02 -14.60 12.71
C MET A 1 -14.63 -13.63 11.71
N SER A 2 -15.24 -12.55 12.18
CA SER A 2 -15.90 -11.57 11.29
C SER A 2 -14.87 -10.96 10.34
N ASP A 3 -15.06 -11.11 9.02
CA ASP A 3 -14.23 -10.51 7.97
C ASP A 3 -14.45 -8.99 7.83
N THR A 4 -15.27 -8.40 8.70
CA THR A 4 -15.63 -6.99 8.68
C THR A 4 -14.54 -6.13 9.29
N PHE A 5 -14.07 -5.14 8.53
CA PHE A 5 -13.17 -4.11 9.05
C PHE A 5 -13.91 -3.18 10.01
N THR A 6 -13.42 -3.11 11.25
CA THR A 6 -13.97 -2.23 12.30
C THR A 6 -13.04 -1.08 12.69
N GLY A 7 -11.92 -0.92 11.98
CA GLY A 7 -10.90 0.09 12.28
C GLY A 7 -9.56 -0.51 12.70
N PHE A 8 -8.53 0.35 12.73
CA PHE A 8 -7.30 0.09 13.46
C PHE A 8 -7.49 0.58 14.89
N SER A 9 -7.14 -0.24 15.88
CA SER A 9 -7.33 0.12 17.29
C SER A 9 -6.20 1.00 17.80
N GLU A 10 -6.39 1.58 18.99
CA GLU A 10 -5.29 2.27 19.70
C GLU A 10 -4.08 1.34 19.90
N GLU A 11 -4.31 0.05 20.15
CA GLU A 11 -3.25 -0.95 20.26
C GLU A 11 -2.44 -1.11 18.95
N SER A 12 -3.05 -0.88 17.78
CA SER A 12 -2.34 -0.85 16.49
C SER A 12 -1.28 0.26 16.47
N PHE A 13 -1.66 1.47 16.91
CA PHE A 13 -0.75 2.62 16.95
C PHE A 13 0.29 2.47 18.05
N GLN A 14 -0.10 1.92 19.20
CA GLN A 14 0.82 1.61 20.29
C GLN A 14 1.89 0.61 19.85
N PHE A 15 1.51 -0.48 19.15
CA PHE A 15 2.46 -1.44 18.61
C PHE A 15 3.44 -0.77 17.62
N LEU A 16 2.95 0.12 16.75
CA LEU A 16 3.80 0.84 15.81
C LEU A 16 4.78 1.78 16.53
N ALA A 17 4.34 2.46 17.60
CA ALA A 17 5.22 3.31 18.42
C ALA A 17 6.29 2.49 19.14
N GLU A 18 5.92 1.37 19.75
CA GLU A 18 6.88 0.46 20.40
C GLU A 18 7.87 -0.13 19.39
N LEU A 19 7.44 -0.43 18.16
CA LEU A 19 8.31 -0.90 17.09
C LEU A 19 9.31 0.16 16.60
N VAL A 20 8.97 1.46 16.71
CA VAL A 20 9.93 2.55 16.44
C VAL A 20 11.07 2.48 17.44
N GLU A 21 10.75 2.31 18.72
CA GLU A 21 11.73 2.28 19.82
C GLU A 21 12.52 0.95 19.88
N ASN A 22 11.89 -0.17 19.53
CA ASN A 22 12.43 -1.53 19.70
C ASN A 22 12.58 -2.27 18.36
N ASN A 23 13.17 -1.61 17.34
CA ASN A 23 13.28 -2.16 16.00
C ASN A 23 14.41 -3.20 15.88
N ASP A 24 14.26 -4.33 16.56
CA ASP A 24 15.17 -5.47 16.50
C ASP A 24 14.42 -6.80 16.38
N LYS A 25 15.15 -7.85 15.97
CA LYS A 25 14.57 -9.16 15.66
C LYS A 25 14.07 -9.91 16.89
N THR A 26 14.70 -9.72 18.04
CA THR A 26 14.35 -10.41 19.28
C THR A 26 13.02 -9.88 19.78
N TRP A 27 12.92 -8.55 19.91
CA TRP A 27 11.68 -7.90 20.34
C TRP A 27 10.52 -8.23 19.41
N PHE A 28 10.75 -8.19 18.09
CA PHE A 28 9.69 -8.52 17.14
C PHE A 28 9.27 -10.00 17.21
N ALA A 29 10.20 -10.93 17.46
CA ALA A 29 9.87 -12.34 17.61
C ALA A 29 8.96 -12.58 18.82
N GLU A 30 9.24 -11.93 19.94
CA GLU A 30 8.43 -11.99 21.16
C GLU A 30 7.05 -11.34 20.97
N ASN A 31 6.98 -10.29 20.15
CA ASN A 31 5.75 -9.53 19.89
C ASN A 31 5.00 -9.95 18.62
N LYS A 32 5.45 -11.01 17.92
CA LYS A 32 4.91 -11.41 16.62
C LYS A 32 3.41 -11.73 16.66
N ALA A 33 2.95 -12.44 17.69
CA ALA A 33 1.54 -12.75 17.85
C ALA A 33 0.69 -11.48 18.05
N ARG A 34 1.23 -10.47 18.75
CA ARG A 34 0.58 -9.16 18.90
C ARG A 34 0.53 -8.44 17.57
N TYR A 35 1.64 -8.35 16.83
CA TYR A 35 1.67 -7.80 15.46
C TYR A 35 0.58 -8.40 14.57
N GLU A 36 0.48 -9.74 14.55
CA GLU A 36 -0.49 -10.45 13.71
C GLU A 36 -1.93 -10.08 14.09
N ARG A 37 -2.24 -10.02 15.39
CA ARG A 37 -3.57 -9.68 15.90
C ARG A 37 -3.94 -8.21 15.70
N VAL A 38 -3.05 -7.29 16.05
CA VAL A 38 -3.40 -5.87 16.21
C VAL A 38 -3.12 -5.05 14.97
N LEU A 39 -2.28 -5.54 14.04
CA LEU A 39 -1.90 -4.78 12.87
C LEU A 39 -2.18 -5.55 11.58
N LEU A 40 -1.73 -6.82 11.48
CA LEU A 40 -1.87 -7.59 10.25
C LEU A 40 -3.32 -7.97 9.96
N ALA A 41 -4.04 -8.53 10.93
CA ALA A 41 -5.44 -8.95 10.74
C ALA A 41 -6.37 -7.75 10.42
N PRO A 42 -6.30 -6.60 11.12
CA PRO A 42 -7.04 -5.40 10.74
C PRO A 42 -6.67 -4.88 9.34
N ALA A 43 -5.39 -4.95 8.95
CA ALA A 43 -4.97 -4.53 7.61
C ALA A 43 -5.48 -5.47 6.50
N VAL A 44 -5.59 -6.77 6.77
CA VAL A 44 -6.25 -7.72 5.85
C VAL A 44 -7.72 -7.35 5.69
N ALA A 45 -8.43 -7.09 6.79
CA ALA A 45 -9.82 -6.67 6.76
C ALA A 45 -9.99 -5.33 6.02
N PHE A 46 -9.09 -4.35 6.25
CA PHE A 46 -9.06 -3.07 5.55
C PHE A 46 -8.89 -3.23 4.04
N VAL A 47 -7.94 -4.08 3.62
CA VAL A 47 -7.71 -4.42 2.21
C VAL A 47 -8.97 -4.98 1.56
N THR A 48 -9.65 -5.91 2.22
CA THR A 48 -10.91 -6.49 1.72
C THR A 48 -12.01 -5.43 1.63
N ALA A 49 -12.21 -4.64 2.69
CA ALA A 49 -13.29 -3.66 2.76
C ALA A 49 -13.13 -2.56 1.69
N VAL A 50 -11.95 -1.95 1.60
CA VAL A 50 -11.68 -0.91 0.59
C VAL A 50 -11.71 -1.50 -0.82
N GLY A 51 -11.18 -2.70 -1.02
CA GLY A 51 -11.23 -3.38 -2.32
C GLY A 51 -12.65 -3.55 -2.85
N ASN A 52 -13.61 -3.88 -1.97
CA ASN A 52 -15.02 -3.96 -2.33
C ASN A 52 -15.61 -2.59 -2.71
N HIS A 53 -15.20 -1.52 -2.03
CA HIS A 53 -15.62 -0.14 -2.35
C HIS A 53 -14.97 0.42 -3.63
N LEU A 54 -13.78 -0.05 -4.00
CA LEU A 54 -13.10 0.36 -5.23
C LEU A 54 -13.68 -0.31 -6.48
N ARG A 55 -14.24 -1.52 -6.35
CA ARG A 55 -14.70 -2.31 -7.51
C ARG A 55 -15.70 -1.60 -8.44
N PRO A 56 -16.67 -0.79 -7.96
CA PRO A 56 -17.59 -0.05 -8.84
C PRO A 56 -16.90 1.01 -9.70
N ILE A 57 -15.78 1.59 -9.24
CA ILE A 57 -15.03 2.63 -9.98
C ILE A 57 -13.81 2.08 -10.72
N ALA A 58 -13.36 0.88 -10.36
CA ALA A 58 -12.20 0.19 -10.91
C ALA A 58 -12.56 -1.30 -11.10
N PRO A 59 -13.26 -1.67 -12.20
CA PRO A 59 -13.87 -2.99 -12.35
C PRO A 59 -12.88 -4.16 -12.37
N HIS A 60 -11.62 -3.91 -12.74
CA HIS A 60 -10.56 -4.91 -12.78
C HIS A 60 -9.59 -4.79 -11.60
N ILE A 61 -10.01 -4.13 -10.52
CA ILE A 61 -9.16 -3.90 -9.36
C ILE A 61 -8.84 -5.24 -8.69
N ILE A 62 -7.56 -5.52 -8.51
CA ILE A 62 -7.08 -6.70 -7.81
C ILE A 62 -6.96 -6.38 -6.33
N THR A 63 -7.68 -7.18 -5.54
CA THR A 63 -7.60 -7.22 -4.08
C THR A 63 -7.10 -8.61 -3.69
N ASP A 64 -5.88 -8.69 -3.17
CA ASP A 64 -5.23 -9.95 -2.83
C ASP A 64 -4.76 -9.93 -1.38
N THR A 65 -5.39 -10.72 -0.53
CA THR A 65 -5.16 -10.71 0.92
C THR A 65 -3.91 -11.46 1.36
N ARG A 66 -3.11 -12.03 0.43
CA ARG A 66 -1.85 -12.68 0.77
C ARG A 66 -0.89 -11.70 1.46
N THR A 67 -0.35 -12.12 2.60
CA THR A 67 0.48 -11.29 3.50
C THR A 67 1.99 -11.45 3.27
N ASN A 68 2.39 -12.29 2.30
CA ASN A 68 3.79 -12.57 1.96
C ASN A 68 4.47 -11.45 1.14
N GLY A 69 3.76 -10.35 0.85
CA GLY A 69 4.25 -9.23 0.04
C GLY A 69 3.89 -9.26 -1.43
N SER A 70 3.43 -10.41 -1.96
CA SER A 70 2.97 -10.52 -3.36
C SER A 70 1.52 -10.09 -3.55
N GLY A 71 0.71 -10.16 -2.49
CA GLY A 71 -0.66 -9.63 -2.49
C GLY A 71 -0.70 -8.10 -2.32
N SER A 72 -1.84 -7.58 -1.92
CA SER A 72 -2.08 -6.16 -1.67
C SER A 72 -1.23 -5.62 -0.53
N LEU A 73 -1.02 -6.41 0.54
CA LEU A 73 -0.19 -5.99 1.66
C LEU A 73 1.31 -6.12 1.36
N MET A 74 2.08 -5.15 1.82
CA MET A 74 3.53 -5.15 1.76
C MET A 74 4.11 -5.90 2.97
N ARG A 75 5.29 -6.50 2.81
CA ARG A 75 6.01 -7.08 3.95
C ARG A 75 6.43 -5.98 4.93
N ILE A 76 6.30 -6.28 6.22
CA ILE A 76 6.82 -5.47 7.32
C ILE A 76 8.36 -5.43 7.33
N HIS A 77 9.02 -6.48 6.86
CA HIS A 77 10.48 -6.51 6.76
C HIS A 77 10.99 -5.42 5.80
N ARG A 78 12.04 -4.70 6.24
CA ARG A 78 12.73 -3.70 5.44
C ARG A 78 13.73 -4.37 4.51
N ASP A 79 13.82 -3.89 3.28
CA ASP A 79 14.93 -4.25 2.40
C ASP A 79 16.12 -3.32 2.71
N THR A 80 17.15 -3.86 3.36
CA THR A 80 18.28 -3.07 3.87
C THR A 80 19.49 -3.07 2.94
N ARG A 81 19.44 -3.78 1.81
CA ARG A 81 20.59 -3.93 0.89
C ARG A 81 21.13 -2.59 0.40
N PHE A 82 20.23 -1.66 0.10
CA PHE A 82 20.55 -0.33 -0.43
C PHE A 82 20.09 0.83 0.48
N SER A 83 19.60 0.52 1.68
CA SER A 83 19.10 1.53 2.63
C SER A 83 20.21 1.96 3.58
N ALA A 84 20.32 3.27 3.88
CA ALA A 84 21.15 3.77 4.98
C ALA A 84 20.60 3.31 6.34
N ASP A 85 19.27 3.32 6.48
CA ASP A 85 18.57 2.72 7.61
C ASP A 85 18.67 1.19 7.53
N LYS A 86 19.31 0.58 8.53
CA LYS A 86 19.54 -0.87 8.65
C LYS A 86 18.54 -1.56 9.59
N SER A 87 17.49 -0.86 10.03
CA SER A 87 16.46 -1.48 10.85
C SER A 87 15.84 -2.69 10.14
N PRO A 88 15.58 -3.82 10.83
CA PRO A 88 15.02 -5.02 10.22
C PRO A 88 13.56 -4.85 9.76
N TYR A 89 12.81 -3.94 10.40
CA TYR A 89 11.39 -3.74 10.15
C TYR A 89 11.04 -2.31 9.76
N LYS A 90 10.03 -2.18 8.91
CA LYS A 90 9.34 -0.92 8.65
C LYS A 90 8.46 -0.57 9.85
N THR A 91 8.41 0.71 10.20
CA THR A 91 7.58 1.26 11.28
C THR A 91 6.19 1.66 10.78
N ASN A 92 5.68 0.92 9.80
CA ASN A 92 4.40 1.17 9.16
C ASN A 92 3.86 -0.13 8.55
N ILE A 93 2.54 -0.21 8.40
CA ILE A 93 1.90 -1.18 7.50
C ILE A 93 1.45 -0.45 6.23
N ALA A 94 1.61 -1.08 5.07
CA ALA A 94 1.25 -0.47 3.80
C ALA A 94 0.72 -1.53 2.84
N GLY A 95 -0.12 -1.09 1.91
CA GLY A 95 -0.65 -1.94 0.89
C GLY A 95 -1.13 -1.17 -0.33
N MET A 96 -1.53 -1.90 -1.35
CA MET A 96 -2.06 -1.35 -2.59
C MET A 96 -3.07 -2.28 -3.25
N TRP A 97 -3.99 -1.69 -4.00
CA TRP A 97 -4.90 -2.34 -4.93
C TRP A 97 -4.53 -1.86 -6.33
N TRP A 98 -4.53 -2.74 -7.33
CA TRP A 98 -4.05 -2.37 -8.66
C TRP A 98 -4.97 -2.86 -9.78
N GLU A 99 -5.07 -2.09 -10.85
CA GLU A 99 -6.03 -2.32 -11.92
C GLU A 99 -5.45 -3.23 -13.01
N GLY A 100 -6.05 -4.41 -13.17
CA GLY A 100 -5.70 -5.38 -14.20
C GLY A 100 -4.45 -6.24 -13.90
N PRO A 101 -4.14 -7.19 -14.79
CA PRO A 101 -3.10 -8.19 -14.55
C PRO A 101 -1.67 -7.61 -14.60
N GLY A 102 -0.74 -8.35 -14.00
CA GLY A 102 0.69 -8.02 -14.02
C GLY A 102 1.23 -7.55 -12.67
N LYS A 103 2.42 -6.96 -12.70
CA LYS A 103 3.12 -6.52 -11.48
C LYS A 103 2.42 -5.28 -10.91
N LYS A 104 1.94 -5.35 -9.66
CA LYS A 104 1.23 -4.26 -8.97
C LYS A 104 1.92 -2.89 -9.00
N THR A 105 3.26 -2.84 -9.06
CA THR A 105 4.03 -1.60 -9.12
C THR A 105 4.03 -0.92 -10.50
N MET A 106 3.54 -1.62 -11.53
CA MET A 106 3.54 -1.18 -12.94
C MET A 106 2.12 -1.12 -13.49
N ARG A 107 1.15 -0.83 -12.62
CA ARG A 107 -0.28 -0.70 -12.91
C ARG A 107 -0.83 0.53 -12.20
N PRO A 108 -1.87 1.18 -12.74
CA PRO A 108 -2.66 2.14 -11.98
C PRO A 108 -3.15 1.49 -10.69
N ALA A 109 -3.02 2.19 -9.58
CA ALA A 109 -3.21 1.64 -8.26
C ALA A 109 -3.70 2.69 -7.27
N PHE A 110 -4.41 2.20 -6.26
CA PHE A 110 -4.64 2.90 -5.01
C PHE A 110 -3.72 2.30 -3.95
N GLY A 111 -3.26 3.09 -3.01
CA GLY A 111 -2.34 2.67 -1.97
C GLY A 111 -2.67 3.29 -0.64
N PHE A 112 -2.18 2.68 0.42
CA PHE A 112 -2.24 3.23 1.75
C PHE A 112 -0.96 2.94 2.53
N GLN A 113 -0.71 3.77 3.54
CA GLN A 113 0.31 3.57 4.54
C GLN A 113 -0.23 4.03 5.89
N LEU A 114 -0.15 3.17 6.90
CA LEU A 114 -0.49 3.48 8.28
C LEU A 114 0.79 3.46 9.12
N ASN A 115 1.08 4.55 9.80
CA ASN A 115 2.16 4.68 10.78
C ASN A 115 1.65 5.41 12.04
N THR A 116 2.55 5.77 12.96
CA THR A 116 2.20 6.49 14.20
C THR A 116 1.58 7.87 13.97
N ALA A 117 1.83 8.51 12.83
CA ALA A 117 1.24 9.80 12.47
C ALA A 117 -0.17 9.66 11.86
N GLY A 118 -0.58 8.46 11.48
CA GLY A 118 -1.91 8.19 10.93
C GLY A 118 -1.87 7.46 9.58
N LEU A 119 -2.97 7.62 8.84
CA LEU A 119 -3.21 6.98 7.55
C LEU A 119 -2.92 7.97 6.40
N ALA A 120 -2.02 7.59 5.51
CA ALA A 120 -1.81 8.22 4.22
C ALA A 120 -2.45 7.38 3.12
N LEU A 121 -3.10 8.04 2.16
CA LEU A 121 -3.66 7.44 0.95
C LEU A 121 -2.86 7.89 -0.26
N MET A 122 -2.74 7.02 -1.25
CA MET A 122 -2.02 7.25 -2.50
C MET A 122 -2.87 6.76 -3.66
N ALA A 123 -2.73 7.41 -4.82
CA ALA A 123 -3.29 6.95 -6.08
C ALA A 123 -2.33 7.26 -7.22
N GLY A 124 -2.36 6.44 -8.27
CA GLY A 124 -1.53 6.62 -9.47
C GLY A 124 -0.75 5.37 -9.83
N MET A 125 0.43 5.54 -10.41
CA MET A 125 1.24 4.43 -10.92
C MET A 125 2.69 4.59 -10.45
N PHE A 126 3.20 3.58 -9.75
CA PHE A 126 4.50 3.69 -9.08
C PHE A 126 5.68 3.69 -10.06
N GLN A 127 5.62 2.87 -11.10
CA GLN A 127 6.65 2.75 -12.13
C GLN A 127 6.03 2.59 -13.50
N PHE A 128 6.67 3.20 -14.50
CA PHE A 128 6.45 2.89 -15.90
C PHE A 128 7.58 2.01 -16.42
N ASP A 129 7.24 0.96 -17.16
CA ASP A 129 8.22 0.32 -18.03
C ASP A 129 8.59 1.22 -19.22
N LYS A 130 9.60 0.83 -20.01
CA LYS A 130 10.08 1.65 -21.14
C LYS A 130 8.97 1.99 -22.14
N LYS A 131 8.10 1.02 -22.45
CA LYS A 131 7.02 1.19 -23.43
C LYS A 131 5.93 2.10 -22.86
N GLN A 132 5.54 1.87 -21.61
CA GLN A 132 4.56 2.70 -20.91
C GLN A 132 5.04 4.14 -20.76
N LEU A 133 6.32 4.35 -20.41
CA LEU A 133 6.89 5.68 -20.25
C LEU A 133 6.92 6.44 -21.56
N GLN A 134 7.28 5.77 -22.66
CA GLN A 134 7.25 6.37 -23.98
C GLN A 134 5.82 6.76 -24.38
N ALA A 135 4.87 5.83 -24.26
CA ALA A 135 3.47 6.09 -24.58
C ALA A 135 2.88 7.22 -23.71
N TYR A 136 3.22 7.27 -22.42
CA TYR A 136 2.82 8.35 -21.53
C TYR A 136 3.37 9.70 -22.00
N ARG A 137 4.66 9.77 -22.35
CA ARG A 137 5.28 11.01 -22.84
C ARG A 137 4.68 11.49 -24.16
N GLU A 138 4.42 10.56 -25.09
CA GLU A 138 3.75 10.86 -26.36
C GLU A 138 2.32 11.39 -26.11
N ALA A 139 1.56 10.78 -25.20
CA ALA A 139 0.23 11.24 -24.84
C ALA A 139 0.23 12.62 -24.15
N VAL A 140 1.20 12.89 -23.29
CA VAL A 140 1.34 14.21 -22.64
C VAL A 140 1.72 15.30 -23.64
N ALA A 141 2.56 14.98 -24.63
CA ALA A 141 2.98 15.92 -25.66
C ALA A 141 1.96 16.12 -26.78
N ASP A 142 0.93 15.29 -26.86
CA ASP A 142 -0.15 15.40 -27.84
C ASP A 142 -1.09 16.56 -27.50
N ASP A 143 -1.43 17.37 -28.51
CA ASP A 143 -2.22 18.59 -28.35
C ASP A 143 -3.65 18.35 -27.85
N THR A 144 -4.18 17.13 -27.99
CA THR A 144 -5.53 16.76 -27.56
C THR A 144 -5.49 16.04 -26.22
N LEU A 145 -4.68 14.99 -26.10
CA LEU A 145 -4.59 14.17 -24.89
C LEU A 145 -3.90 14.93 -23.74
N GLY A 146 -2.89 15.76 -24.05
CA GLY A 146 -2.22 16.63 -23.08
C GLY A 146 -3.17 17.64 -22.47
N LYS A 147 -3.99 18.33 -23.29
CA LYS A 147 -5.00 19.28 -22.80
C LYS A 147 -6.06 18.60 -21.95
N ALA A 148 -6.55 17.44 -22.37
CA ALA A 148 -7.50 16.67 -21.57
C ALA A 148 -6.93 16.27 -20.19
N LEU A 149 -5.63 15.97 -20.13
CA LEU A 149 -4.94 15.70 -18.86
C LEU A 149 -4.83 16.96 -17.99
N GLU A 150 -4.46 18.11 -18.56
CA GLU A 150 -4.38 19.39 -17.84
C GLU A 150 -5.74 19.79 -17.25
N GLU A 151 -6.81 19.65 -18.03
CA GLU A 151 -8.19 19.88 -17.59
C GLU A 151 -8.56 18.96 -16.43
N ALA A 152 -8.24 17.66 -16.53
CA ALA A 152 -8.52 16.69 -15.49
C ALA A 152 -7.77 16.97 -14.18
N ILE A 153 -6.50 17.41 -14.25
CA ILE A 153 -5.70 17.77 -13.07
C ILE A 153 -6.24 19.02 -12.39
N THR A 154 -6.69 20.01 -13.16
CA THR A 154 -7.18 21.30 -12.64
C THR A 154 -8.58 21.19 -12.02
N ALA A 155 -9.33 20.14 -12.32
CA ALA A 155 -10.68 19.92 -11.82
C ALA A 155 -10.74 19.35 -10.37
N VAL A 156 -9.60 19.09 -9.73
CA VAL A 156 -9.47 18.48 -8.38
C VAL A 156 -8.92 19.50 -7.40
#